data_AF-A0A1J3HE54-F1
#
_entry.id   AF-A0A1J3HE54-F1
#
_cell.length_a   1.000
_cell.length_b   1.000
_cell.length_c   1.000
_cell.angle_alpha   90.00
_cell.angle_beta   90.00
_cell.angle_gamma   90.00
#
_symmetry.space_group_name_H-M   'P 1'
#
loop_
_entity.id
_entity.type
_entity.pdbx_description
1 polymer ?
#
loop_
_entity_poly.entity_id
_entity_poly.type
_entity_poly.pdbx_seq_one_letter_code
_entity_poly.pdbx_strand_id
1 'polypeptide(L)'
;PALAPSLSFVGIPYKVLPFPMFELQSKWISGVLSGRIKLPSKEDMMVETKTMKATFEALGIPKRFTHCLGIDQFEYYDWLASQTGCSGTEEWRKEICLPIFMRKMKHPETYRDEWEG
;
A
#
# COMPACT_ATOMS: atom_id res chain seq x y z
N PRO A 1 -16.45 -5.45 2.87
CA PRO A 1 -17.36 -4.87 1.85
C PRO A 1 -18.82 -4.65 2.27
N ALA A 2 -19.38 -5.31 3.29
CA ALA A 2 -20.79 -5.09 3.68
C ALA A 2 -21.13 -3.66 4.13
N LEU A 3 -20.14 -2.92 4.65
CA LEU A 3 -20.25 -1.53 5.08
C LEU A 3 -19.59 -0.55 4.09
N ALA A 4 -19.16 -1.01 2.91
CA ALA A 4 -18.56 -0.11 1.93
C ALA A 4 -19.67 0.61 1.14
N PRO A 5 -19.51 1.91 0.80
CA PRO A 5 -18.37 2.76 1.13
C PRO A 5 -18.49 3.52 2.47
N SER A 6 -19.58 3.33 3.25
CA SER A 6 -19.84 4.12 4.46
C SER A 6 -18.82 3.93 5.59
N LEU A 7 -18.07 2.82 5.59
CA LEU A 7 -16.91 2.59 6.44
C LEU A 7 -15.68 2.25 5.57
N SER A 8 -14.60 2.99 5.80
CA SER A 8 -13.30 2.82 5.14
C SER A 8 -12.17 3.01 6.15
N PHE A 9 -10.97 2.51 5.84
CA PHE A 9 -9.79 2.63 6.71
C PHE A 9 -8.63 3.24 5.92
N VAL A 10 -7.87 4.12 6.58
CA VAL A 10 -6.61 4.67 6.06
C VAL A 10 -5.48 4.18 6.96
N GLY A 11 -4.36 3.78 6.37
CA GLY A 11 -3.14 3.46 7.09
C GLY A 11 -3.04 2.06 7.69
N ILE A 12 -3.83 1.11 7.20
CA ILE A 12 -3.73 -0.30 7.62
C ILE A 12 -2.41 -0.97 7.15
N PRO A 13 -1.91 -0.74 5.92
CA PRO A 13 -0.66 -1.35 5.50
C PRO A 13 0.56 -0.84 6.27
N TYR A 14 1.56 -1.70 6.47
CA TYR A 14 2.79 -1.40 7.21
C TYR A 14 4.05 -1.89 6.46
N LYS A 15 5.23 -1.47 6.94
CA LYS A 15 6.52 -1.53 6.20
C LYS A 15 6.44 -0.71 4.90
N VAL A 16 5.97 0.52 5.02
CA VAL A 16 5.64 1.42 3.90
C VAL A 16 6.10 2.85 4.19
N LEU A 17 6.11 3.72 3.17
CA LEU A 17 6.19 5.16 3.30
C LEU A 17 4.80 5.73 3.64
N PRO A 18 4.57 6.16 4.90
CA PRO A 18 3.21 6.37 5.39
C PRO A 18 2.50 7.55 4.72
N PHE A 19 3.17 8.69 4.55
CA PHE A 19 2.48 9.91 4.08
C PHE A 19 1.96 9.81 2.63
N PRO A 20 2.74 9.34 1.64
CA PRO A 20 2.20 9.11 0.30
C PRO A 20 1.04 8.11 0.28
N MET A 21 1.13 7.05 1.09
CA MET A 21 0.06 6.07 1.22
C MET A 21 -1.22 6.70 1.77
N PHE A 22 -1.12 7.47 2.86
CA PHE A 22 -2.29 8.10 3.49
C PHE A 22 -2.97 9.08 2.53
N GLU A 23 -2.18 9.85 1.78
CA GLU A 23 -2.69 10.78 0.79
C GLU A 23 -3.46 10.04 -0.32
N LEU A 24 -2.84 9.03 -0.93
CA LEU A 24 -3.44 8.27 -2.03
C LEU A 24 -4.69 7.50 -1.60
N GLN A 25 -4.66 6.85 -0.42
CA GLN A 25 -5.83 6.17 0.15
C GLN A 25 -6.97 7.15 0.41
N SER A 26 -6.66 8.33 0.98
CA SER A 26 -7.67 9.34 1.28
C SER A 26 -8.30 9.91 0.00
N LYS A 27 -7.48 10.19 -1.03
CA LYS A 27 -7.95 10.63 -2.35
C LYS A 27 -8.84 9.57 -3.00
N TRP A 28 -8.46 8.30 -2.95
CA TRP A 28 -9.24 7.19 -3.51
C TRP A 28 -10.58 7.02 -2.78
N ILE A 29 -10.58 7.00 -1.45
CA ILE A 29 -11.81 6.92 -0.64
C ILE A 29 -12.73 8.12 -0.92
N SER A 30 -12.19 9.33 -1.00
CA SER A 30 -12.98 10.52 -1.38
C SER A 30 -13.56 10.39 -2.80
N GLY A 31 -12.79 9.86 -3.75
CA GLY A 31 -13.25 9.52 -5.10
C GLY A 31 -14.44 8.56 -5.08
N VAL A 32 -14.37 7.51 -4.25
CA VAL A 32 -15.46 6.54 -4.05
C VAL A 32 -16.69 7.19 -3.43
N LEU A 33 -16.53 7.94 -2.33
CA LEU A 33 -17.65 8.59 -1.63
C LEU A 33 -18.34 9.66 -2.49
N SER A 34 -17.59 10.34 -3.37
CA SER A 34 -18.14 11.29 -4.34
C SER A 34 -18.80 10.65 -5.57
N GLY A 35 -18.71 9.32 -5.71
CA GLY A 35 -19.22 8.59 -6.88
C GLY A 35 -18.35 8.69 -8.14
N ARG A 36 -17.20 9.39 -8.07
CA ARG A 36 -16.24 9.48 -9.18
C ARG A 36 -15.54 8.15 -9.46
N ILE A 37 -15.33 7.34 -8.41
CA ILE A 37 -14.75 6.01 -8.50
C ILE A 37 -15.86 5.01 -8.14
N LYS A 38 -16.14 4.06 -9.03
CA LYS A 38 -17.10 2.99 -8.75
C LYS A 38 -16.37 1.83 -8.09
N LEU A 39 -16.86 1.40 -6.93
CA LEU A 39 -16.41 0.14 -6.35
C LEU A 39 -16.95 -1.05 -7.15
N PRO A 40 -16.23 -2.19 -7.16
CA PRO A 40 -16.79 -3.46 -7.60
C PRO A 40 -18.03 -3.85 -6.78
N SER A 41 -18.73 -4.91 -7.22
CA SER A 41 -19.83 -5.45 -6.43
C SER A 41 -19.33 -5.97 -5.07
N LYS A 42 -20.25 -6.14 -4.11
CA LYS A 42 -19.92 -6.69 -2.80
C LYS A 42 -19.36 -8.11 -2.93
N GLU A 43 -19.93 -8.88 -3.84
CA GLU A 43 -19.56 -10.26 -4.16
C GLU A 43 -18.14 -10.30 -4.72
N ASP A 44 -17.81 -9.44 -5.68
CA ASP A 44 -16.47 -9.38 -6.29
C ASP A 44 -15.41 -9.00 -5.25
N MET A 45 -15.67 -7.97 -4.42
CA MET A 45 -14.76 -7.60 -3.33
C MET A 45 -14.54 -8.74 -2.32
N MET A 46 -15.58 -9.54 -2.04
CA MET A 46 -15.46 -10.71 -1.18
C MET A 46 -14.66 -11.84 -1.84
N VAL A 47 -14.84 -12.06 -3.14
CA VAL A 47 -14.08 -13.04 -3.91
C VAL A 47 -12.60 -12.66 -3.90
N GLU A 48 -12.25 -11.43 -4.23
CA GLU A 48 -10.87 -10.94 -4.22
C GLU A 48 -10.20 -11.12 -2.85
N THR A 49 -10.91 -10.77 -1.76
CA THR A 49 -10.40 -10.96 -0.39
C THR A 49 -10.16 -12.44 -0.06
N LYS A 50 -11.04 -13.34 -0.50
CA LYS A 50 -10.90 -14.79 -0.29
C LYS A 50 -9.74 -15.35 -1.10
N THR A 51 -9.61 -14.94 -2.36
CA THR A 51 -8.50 -15.33 -3.25
C THR A 51 -7.17 -14.91 -2.63
N MET A 52 -7.02 -13.65 -2.21
CA MET A 52 -5.82 -13.17 -1.54
C MET A 52 -5.46 -14.02 -0.31
N LYS A 53 -6.44 -14.33 0.55
CA LYS A 53 -6.22 -15.16 1.73
C LYS A 53 -5.76 -16.58 1.37
N ALA A 54 -6.38 -17.19 0.36
CA ALA A 54 -6.00 -18.53 -0.12
C ALA A 54 -4.59 -18.52 -0.73
N THR A 55 -4.23 -17.48 -1.49
CA THR A 55 -2.86 -17.30 -2.01
C THR A 55 -1.86 -17.18 -0.86
N PHE A 56 -2.16 -16.40 0.17
CA PHE A 56 -1.26 -16.23 1.32
C PHE A 56 -1.08 -17.55 2.08
N GLU A 57 -2.16 -18.31 2.25
CA GLU A 57 -2.12 -19.64 2.88
C GLU A 57 -1.29 -20.62 2.05
N ALA A 58 -1.49 -20.68 0.72
CA ALA A 58 -0.73 -21.54 -0.18
C ALA A 58 0.77 -21.20 -0.22
N LEU A 59 1.12 -19.91 -0.07
CA LEU A 59 2.51 -19.44 0.05
C LEU A 59 3.08 -19.59 1.47
N GLY A 60 2.30 -20.08 2.44
CA GLY A 60 2.73 -20.23 3.83
C GLY A 60 2.93 -18.89 4.56
N ILE A 61 2.36 -17.79 4.06
CA ILE A 61 2.49 -16.45 4.64
C ILE A 61 1.63 -16.36 5.92
N PRO A 62 2.24 -16.11 7.09
CA PRO A 62 1.48 -15.99 8.34
C PRO A 62 0.48 -14.82 8.30
N LYS A 63 -0.72 -15.01 8.88
CA LYS A 63 -1.81 -14.01 8.94
C LYS A 63 -1.38 -12.62 9.46
N ARG A 64 -0.37 -12.54 10.34
CA ARG A 64 0.16 -11.26 10.83
C ARG A 64 0.77 -10.38 9.72
N PHE A 65 1.12 -10.97 8.58
CA PHE A 65 1.68 -10.28 7.41
C PHE A 65 0.63 -9.92 6.36
N THR A 66 -0.67 -10.11 6.62
CA THR A 66 -1.76 -9.77 5.68
C THR A 66 -1.69 -8.32 5.16
N HIS A 67 -1.17 -7.39 5.96
CA HIS A 67 -1.06 -5.98 5.61
C HIS A 67 0.39 -5.49 5.45
N CYS A 68 1.36 -6.40 5.36
CA CYS A 68 2.75 -6.04 5.09
C CYS A 68 2.94 -5.83 3.59
N LEU A 69 3.20 -4.60 3.13
CA LEU A 69 3.49 -4.36 1.71
C LEU A 69 4.98 -4.41 1.39
N GLY A 70 5.84 -3.85 2.25
CA GLY A 70 7.28 -3.91 2.03
C GLY A 70 7.69 -3.29 0.68
N ILE A 71 8.27 -4.11 -0.21
CA ILE A 71 8.71 -3.68 -1.54
C ILE A 71 7.52 -3.39 -2.49
N ASP A 72 6.40 -4.08 -2.30
CA ASP A 72 5.21 -3.98 -3.16
C ASP A 72 4.39 -2.70 -2.89
N GLN A 73 4.84 -1.86 -1.95
CA GLN A 73 4.16 -0.62 -1.60
C GLN A 73 3.98 0.33 -2.80
N PHE A 74 4.96 0.36 -3.72
CA PHE A 74 4.92 1.26 -4.86
C PHE A 74 3.94 0.80 -5.93
N GLU A 75 3.78 -0.51 -6.12
CA GLU A 75 2.73 -1.06 -6.98
C GLU A 75 1.35 -0.69 -6.44
N TYR A 76 1.16 -0.81 -5.12
CA TYR A 76 -0.07 -0.38 -4.45
C TYR A 76 -0.33 1.13 -4.60
N TYR A 77 0.70 1.97 -4.49
CA TYR A 77 0.58 3.42 -4.67
C TYR A 77 0.25 3.78 -6.12
N ASP A 78 0.93 3.16 -7.07
CA ASP A 78 0.73 3.41 -8.50
C ASP A 78 -0.68 2.94 -8.92
N TRP A 79 -1.19 1.85 -8.34
CA TRP A 79 -2.58 1.45 -8.47
C TRP A 79 -3.54 2.52 -7.94
N LEU A 80 -3.39 3.01 -6.71
CA LEU A 80 -4.24 4.08 -6.15
C LEU A 80 -4.17 5.38 -6.98
N ALA A 81 -2.98 5.74 -7.46
CA ALA A 81 -2.76 6.91 -8.29
C ALA A 81 -3.54 6.79 -9.62
N SER A 82 -3.47 5.62 -10.27
CA SER A 82 -4.22 5.34 -11.51
C SER A 82 -5.73 5.50 -11.33
N GLN A 83 -6.27 5.12 -10.16
CA GLN A 83 -7.70 5.22 -9.87
C GLN A 83 -8.15 6.67 -9.60
N THR A 84 -7.23 7.53 -9.14
CA THR A 84 -7.53 8.92 -8.74
C THR A 84 -7.12 9.95 -9.79
N GLY A 85 -6.47 9.53 -10.88
CA GLY A 85 -5.88 10.42 -11.87
C GLY A 85 -4.66 11.19 -11.36
N CYS A 86 -4.05 10.72 -10.26
CA CYS A 86 -2.79 11.29 -9.77
C CYS A 86 -1.60 10.72 -10.55
N SER A 87 -0.49 11.46 -10.54
CA SER A 87 0.80 10.88 -10.93
C SER A 87 1.16 9.73 -9.99
N GLY A 88 1.73 8.67 -10.56
CA GLY A 88 2.31 7.57 -9.78
C GLY A 88 3.50 8.05 -8.93
N THR A 89 4.06 7.10 -8.19
CA THR A 89 5.25 7.33 -7.35
C THR A 89 6.41 7.79 -8.22
N GLU A 90 7.08 8.86 -7.83
CA GLU A 90 8.24 9.37 -8.56
C GLU A 90 9.41 8.37 -8.53
N GLU A 91 10.11 8.19 -9.66
CA GLU A 91 11.15 7.17 -9.77
C GLU A 91 12.29 7.39 -8.77
N TRP A 92 12.72 8.65 -8.58
CA TRP A 92 13.72 9.00 -7.58
C TRP A 92 13.33 8.57 -6.16
N ARG A 93 12.03 8.53 -5.83
CA ARG A 93 11.55 8.08 -4.51
C ARG A 93 11.73 6.57 -4.36
N LYS A 94 11.49 5.80 -5.43
CA LYS A 94 11.71 4.36 -5.48
C LYS A 94 13.20 4.05 -5.33
N GLU A 95 14.04 4.80 -6.06
CA GLU A 95 15.51 4.70 -6.02
C GLU A 95 16.08 5.00 -4.63
N ILE A 96 15.52 5.95 -3.88
CA ILE A 96 15.99 6.29 -2.54
C ILE A 96 15.48 5.33 -1.46
N CYS A 97 14.24 4.86 -1.57
CA CYS A 97 13.60 4.11 -0.48
C CYS A 97 14.28 2.76 -0.20
N LEU A 98 14.59 1.98 -1.23
CA LEU A 98 15.19 0.65 -1.06
C LEU A 98 16.60 0.71 -0.44
N PRO A 99 17.53 1.56 -0.93
CA PRO A 99 18.84 1.73 -0.31
C PRO A 99 18.78 2.18 1.15
N ILE A 100 17.92 3.16 1.50
CA ILE A 100 17.75 3.60 2.89
C ILE A 100 17.29 2.43 3.77
N PHE A 101 16.32 1.64 3.28
CA PHE A 101 15.81 0.50 4.04
C PHE A 101 16.91 -0.55 4.28
N MET A 102 17.67 -0.90 3.24
CA MET A 102 18.78 -1.85 3.35
C MET A 102 19.89 -1.32 4.26
N ARG A 103 20.23 -0.03 4.17
CA ARG A 103 21.22 0.61 5.04
C ARG A 103 20.77 0.59 6.49
N LYS A 104 19.52 0.92 6.78
CA LYS A 104 18.96 0.84 8.13
C LYS A 104 19.06 -0.57 8.71
N MET A 105 18.89 -1.61 7.88
CA MET A 105 19.07 -3.00 8.32
C MET A 105 20.53 -3.36 8.58
N LYS A 106 21.46 -2.86 7.76
CA LYS A 106 22.90 -3.19 7.84
C LYS A 106 23.66 -2.34 8.87
N HIS A 107 23.28 -1.08 9.02
CA HIS A 107 23.94 -0.05 9.83
C HIS A 107 22.91 0.72 10.69
N PRO A 108 22.19 0.04 11.60
CA PRO A 108 21.05 0.62 12.32
C PRO A 108 21.40 1.84 13.18
N GLU A 109 22.65 1.96 13.62
CA GLU A 109 23.13 3.08 14.44
C GLU A 109 23.58 4.30 13.60
N THR A 110 24.09 4.10 12.39
CA THR A 110 24.73 5.18 11.60
C THR A 110 23.98 5.55 10.31
N TYR A 111 22.92 4.82 9.93
CA TYR A 111 22.20 5.04 8.66
C TYR A 111 21.58 6.43 8.48
N ARG A 112 21.49 7.24 9.54
CA ARG A 112 20.95 8.60 9.48
C ARG A 112 22.02 9.65 9.18
N ASP A 113 23.25 9.36 9.59
CA ASP A 113 24.37 10.31 9.54
C ASP A 113 25.23 10.10 8.31
N GLU A 114 25.32 8.85 7.85
CA GLU A 114 26.11 8.47 6.70
C GLU A 114 25.18 8.08 5.54
N TRP A 115 25.44 8.61 4.34
CA TRP A 115 24.58 8.44 3.16
C TRP A 115 25.31 7.84 1.94
N GLU A 116 26.61 8.11 1.81
CA GLU A 116 27.47 7.52 0.79
C GLU A 116 28.19 6.29 1.36
N GLY A 117 28.23 5.19 0.60
CA GLY A 117 28.82 3.91 1.01
C GLY A 117 28.25 2.70 0.28
#